data_AF-A0A3N5RI64-F1
#
_entry.id   AF-A0A3N5RI64-F1
#
_cell.length_a   1.000
_cell.length_b   1.000
_cell.length_c   1.000
_cell.angle_alpha   90.00
_cell.angle_beta   90.00
_cell.angle_gamma   90.00
#
_symmetry.space_group_name_H-M   'P 1'
#
loop_
_entity.id
_entity.type
_entity.pdbx_description
1 polymer ?
#
loop_
_entity_poly.entity_id
_entity_poly.type
_entity_poly.pdbx_seq_one_letter_code
_entity_poly.pdbx_strand_id
1 'polypeptide(L)'
;QSIPEARGLLVQEFISGEIEALVGLTREAQFGPVVTIGSGGTLVELLDDVACGVVPLDTSDVDAMLAEVKLSRRLNGYRGAPLADVAAYRNLVLRIAKLAELLPELAELDLNPVRVLPAGQGVVAVDARLRVRPVVTR
;
A
#
# COMPACT_ATOMS: atom_id res chain seq x y z
N GLN A 1 10.91 20.14 -23.07
CA GLN A 1 10.79 20.95 -21.83
C GLN A 1 11.90 20.52 -20.89
N SER A 2 12.67 21.44 -20.31
CA SER A 2 13.64 21.13 -19.25
C SER A 2 12.91 21.06 -17.91
N ILE A 3 13.19 20.05 -17.09
CA ILE A 3 12.76 20.00 -15.68
C ILE A 3 13.93 20.55 -14.86
N PRO A 4 13.86 21.80 -14.36
CA PRO A 4 14.93 22.38 -13.55
C PRO A 4 15.17 21.50 -12.33
N GLU A 5 16.43 21.35 -11.91
CA GLU A 5 16.87 20.51 -10.76
C GLU A 5 16.86 18.98 -10.96
N ALA A 6 16.38 18.47 -12.10
CA ALA A 6 16.45 17.04 -12.38
C ALA A 6 17.92 16.57 -12.45
N ARG A 7 18.30 15.65 -11.55
CA ARG A 7 19.65 15.05 -11.51
C ARG A 7 19.82 13.85 -12.44
N GLY A 8 18.73 13.35 -13.02
CA GLY A 8 18.70 12.18 -13.89
C GLY A 8 17.28 11.77 -14.27
N LEU A 9 17.17 10.64 -14.96
CA LEU A 9 15.91 10.02 -15.37
C LEU A 9 15.85 8.60 -14.80
N LEU A 10 14.69 8.23 -14.24
CA LEU A 10 14.38 6.86 -13.89
C LEU A 10 13.57 6.24 -15.04
N VAL A 11 14.15 5.25 -15.72
CA VAL A 11 13.44 4.44 -16.71
C VAL A 11 12.90 3.20 -15.99
N GLN A 12 11.59 3.00 -16.07
CA GLN A 12 10.88 1.90 -15.42
C GLN A 12 10.02 1.14 -16.43
N GLU A 13 9.69 -0.11 -16.11
CA GLU A 13 8.70 -0.88 -16.85
C GLU A 13 7.32 -0.20 -16.77
N PHE A 14 6.56 -0.24 -17.86
CA PHE A 14 5.18 0.22 -17.86
C PHE A 14 4.25 -0.91 -17.41
N ILE A 15 3.74 -0.80 -16.18
CA ILE A 15 2.82 -1.79 -15.61
C ILE A 15 1.37 -1.39 -15.95
N SER A 16 0.72 -2.20 -16.79
CA SER A 16 -0.70 -2.07 -17.10
C SER A 16 -1.58 -2.88 -16.14
N GLY A 17 -2.80 -2.43 -15.90
CA GLY A 17 -3.80 -3.17 -15.11
C GLY A 17 -4.85 -2.22 -14.53
N GLU A 18 -6.06 -2.72 -14.27
CA GLU A 18 -7.19 -1.88 -13.89
C GLU A 18 -7.29 -1.62 -12.39
N ILE A 19 -6.76 -2.53 -11.56
CA ILE A 19 -6.90 -2.43 -10.10
C ILE A 19 -5.70 -1.70 -9.50
N GLU A 20 -5.96 -0.48 -9.05
CA GLU A 20 -5.07 0.30 -8.21
C GLU A 20 -5.50 0.21 -6.75
N ALA A 21 -4.55 -0.11 -5.89
CA ALA A 21 -4.65 -0.09 -4.44
C ALA A 21 -3.59 0.84 -3.87
N LEU A 22 -3.64 1.07 -2.57
CA LEU A 22 -2.57 1.73 -1.82
C LEU A 22 -2.20 0.92 -0.59
N VAL A 23 -0.95 1.05 -0.17
CA VAL A 23 -0.51 0.61 1.16
C VAL A 23 0.28 1.74 1.80
N GLY A 24 -0.25 2.28 2.88
CA GLY A 24 0.37 3.33 3.68
C GLY A 24 0.88 2.80 5.02
N LEU A 25 1.84 3.52 5.60
CA LEU A 25 2.30 3.36 6.96
C LEU A 25 2.51 4.74 7.55
N THR A 26 1.99 4.98 8.76
CA THR A 26 2.35 6.14 9.58
C THR A 26 2.74 5.67 10.98
N ARG A 27 3.53 6.47 11.70
CA ARG A 27 3.78 6.25 13.13
C ARG A 27 3.06 7.28 13.96
N GLU A 28 1.99 6.84 14.61
CA GLU A 28 1.19 7.65 15.51
C GLU A 28 1.79 7.66 16.92
N ALA A 29 1.72 8.81 17.60
CA ALA A 29 2.32 8.98 18.92
C ALA A 29 1.68 8.07 20.00
N GLN A 30 0.39 7.76 19.85
CA GLN A 30 -0.37 6.99 20.85
C GLN A 30 -0.43 5.49 20.52
N PHE A 31 -0.44 5.14 19.24
CA PHE A 31 -0.68 3.76 18.78
C PHE A 31 0.58 3.08 18.22
N GLY A 32 1.65 3.82 17.94
CA GLY A 32 2.81 3.29 17.25
C GLY A 32 2.57 3.19 15.73
N PRO A 33 3.17 2.21 15.03
CA PRO A 33 2.99 2.07 13.60
C PRO A 33 1.57 1.62 13.22
N VAL A 34 0.97 2.33 12.28
CA VAL A 34 -0.37 2.06 11.73
C VAL A 34 -0.24 1.85 10.22
N VAL A 35 -0.72 0.72 9.73
CA VAL A 35 -0.79 0.42 8.29
C VAL A 35 -2.18 0.80 7.78
N THR A 36 -2.22 1.45 6.62
CA THR A 36 -3.46 1.82 5.92
C THR A 36 -3.53 1.08 4.60
N ILE A 37 -4.69 0.55 4.25
CA ILE A 37 -4.98 -0.01 2.93
C ILE A 37 -6.21 0.66 2.34
N GLY A 38 -6.31 0.69 1.02
CA GLY A 38 -7.47 1.28 0.35
C GLY A 38 -7.39 1.24 -1.16
N SER A 39 -8.45 1.71 -1.82
CA SER A 39 -8.44 1.90 -3.27
C SER A 39 -7.43 2.98 -3.66
N GLY A 40 -6.64 2.71 -4.70
CA GLY A 40 -5.92 3.76 -5.41
C GLY A 40 -6.88 4.60 -6.26
N GLY A 41 -6.47 5.83 -6.60
CA GLY A 41 -7.28 6.74 -7.39
C GLY A 41 -7.22 8.19 -6.91
N THR A 42 -8.32 8.93 -7.12
CA THR A 42 -8.41 10.35 -6.76
C THR A 42 -8.49 10.55 -5.24
N LEU A 43 -8.17 11.77 -4.77
CA LEU A 43 -8.23 12.14 -3.34
C LEU A 43 -9.60 11.83 -2.70
N VAL A 44 -10.69 11.93 -3.45
CA VAL A 44 -12.04 11.62 -2.97
C VAL A 44 -12.24 10.13 -2.75
N GLU A 45 -11.76 9.30 -3.69
CA GLU A 45 -11.82 7.84 -3.56
C GLU A 45 -10.97 7.34 -2.38
N LEU A 46 -9.83 8.00 -2.15
CA LEU A 46 -8.91 7.71 -1.05
C LEU A 46 -9.53 7.99 0.33
N LEU A 47 -10.26 9.11 0.48
CA LEU A 47 -10.86 9.47 1.78
C LEU A 47 -12.07 8.60 2.15
N ASP A 48 -12.76 8.05 1.15
CA ASP A 48 -14.01 7.28 1.32
C ASP A 48 -13.81 5.75 1.28
N ASP A 49 -12.57 5.26 1.14
CA ASP A 49 -12.29 3.83 0.96
C ASP A 49 -10.95 3.36 1.54
N VAL A 50 -10.77 3.52 2.84
CA VAL A 50 -9.58 3.07 3.58
C VAL A 50 -9.93 2.29 4.84
N ALA A 51 -9.05 1.36 5.20
CA ALA A 51 -9.04 0.67 6.48
C ALA A 51 -7.65 0.74 7.10
N CYS A 52 -7.57 0.77 8.44
CA CYS A 52 -6.33 0.92 9.17
C CYS A 52 -6.15 -0.20 10.20
N GLY A 53 -4.91 -0.67 10.38
CA GLY A 53 -4.54 -1.67 11.36
C GLY A 53 -3.29 -1.24 12.14
N VAL A 54 -3.31 -1.40 13.46
CA VAL A 54 -2.15 -1.13 14.32
C VAL A 54 -1.22 -2.34 14.29
N VAL A 55 0.07 -2.12 14.05
CA VAL A 55 1.09 -3.18 14.00
C VAL A 55 1.39 -3.70 15.42
N PRO A 56 1.61 -5.01 15.64
CA PRO A 56 1.75 -6.07 14.63
C PRO A 56 0.42 -6.51 14.00
N LEU A 57 0.47 -6.92 12.73
CA LEU A 57 -0.68 -7.44 11.99
C LEU A 57 -0.42 -8.89 11.57
N ASP A 58 -1.45 -9.71 11.66
CA ASP A 58 -1.49 -11.05 11.08
C ASP A 58 -2.45 -11.15 9.88
N THR A 59 -2.51 -12.34 9.28
CA THR A 59 -3.35 -12.62 8.11
C THR A 59 -4.82 -12.28 8.36
N SER A 60 -5.33 -12.57 9.56
CA SER A 60 -6.74 -12.34 9.92
C SER A 60 -7.05 -10.86 10.09
N ASP A 61 -6.11 -10.08 10.64
CA ASP A 61 -6.25 -8.62 10.71
C ASP A 61 -6.36 -7.99 9.32
N VAL A 62 -5.48 -8.40 8.39
CA VAL A 62 -5.50 -7.88 7.02
C VAL A 62 -6.76 -8.32 6.28
N ASP A 63 -7.28 -9.52 6.55
CA ASP A 63 -8.55 -9.98 5.99
C ASP A 63 -9.74 -9.17 6.51
N ALA A 64 -9.74 -8.79 7.79
CA ALA A 64 -10.74 -7.88 8.35
C ALA A 64 -10.64 -6.49 7.69
N MET A 65 -9.44 -5.92 7.58
CA MET A 65 -9.22 -4.64 6.90
C MET A 65 -9.69 -4.67 5.43
N LEU A 66 -9.42 -5.77 4.70
CA LEU A 66 -9.88 -5.94 3.33
C LEU A 66 -11.41 -5.97 3.24
N ALA A 67 -12.09 -6.58 4.22
CA ALA A 67 -13.55 -6.63 4.26
C ALA A 67 -14.20 -5.24 4.48
N GLU A 68 -13.48 -4.27 5.06
CA GLU A 68 -13.96 -2.92 5.31
C GLU A 68 -13.90 -2.00 4.08
N VAL A 69 -13.01 -2.28 3.13
CA VAL A 69 -12.83 -1.46 1.92
C VAL A 69 -13.62 -1.99 0.72
N LYS A 70 -14.20 -1.07 -0.05
CA LYS A 70 -14.84 -1.29 -1.36
C LYS A 70 -13.85 -1.86 -2.38
N LEU A 71 -12.54 -1.62 -2.22
CA LEU A 71 -11.47 -2.28 -2.98
C LEU A 71 -11.66 -3.80 -3.07
N SER A 72 -12.12 -4.44 -1.99
CA SER A 72 -12.36 -5.90 -1.97
C SER A 72 -13.30 -6.38 -3.07
N ARG A 73 -14.29 -5.58 -3.46
CA ARG A 73 -15.21 -5.93 -4.56
C ARG A 73 -14.49 -5.95 -5.90
N ARG A 74 -13.56 -5.02 -6.13
CA ARG A 74 -12.75 -4.95 -7.35
C ARG A 74 -11.78 -6.13 -7.41
N LEU A 75 -11.14 -6.45 -6.29
CA LEU A 75 -10.23 -7.59 -6.15
C LEU A 75 -10.89 -8.95 -6.44
N ASN A 76 -12.18 -9.10 -6.11
CA ASN A 76 -12.94 -10.33 -6.29
C ASN A 76 -13.67 -10.42 -7.66
N GLY A 77 -13.19 -9.73 -8.70
CA GLY A 77 -13.71 -9.89 -10.07
C GLY A 77 -14.95 -9.05 -10.39
N TYR A 78 -14.87 -7.74 -10.16
CA TYR A 78 -15.98 -6.81 -10.43
C TYR A 78 -16.27 -6.68 -11.94
N ARG A 79 -17.56 -6.68 -12.32
CA ARG A 79 -18.05 -6.51 -13.71
C ARG A 79 -17.41 -7.46 -14.75
N GLY A 80 -17.10 -8.69 -14.36
CA GLY A 80 -16.55 -9.71 -15.26
C GLY A 80 -15.04 -9.60 -15.47
N ALA A 81 -14.35 -8.73 -14.73
CA ALA A 81 -12.89 -8.70 -14.67
C ALA A 81 -12.34 -10.00 -14.03
N PRO A 82 -11.11 -10.41 -14.38
CA PRO A 82 -10.43 -11.52 -13.70
C PRO A 82 -10.29 -11.28 -12.19
N LEU A 83 -10.20 -12.37 -11.43
CA LEU A 83 -9.82 -12.30 -10.01
C LEU A 83 -8.41 -11.72 -9.88
N ALA A 84 -8.24 -10.80 -8.94
CA ALA A 84 -6.94 -10.23 -8.62
C ALA A 84 -6.13 -11.15 -7.69
N ASP A 85 -4.83 -10.94 -7.61
CA ASP A 85 -3.94 -11.66 -6.70
C ASP A 85 -4.04 -11.10 -5.27
N VAL A 86 -5.17 -11.38 -4.61
CA VAL A 86 -5.45 -10.93 -3.25
C VAL A 86 -4.43 -11.49 -2.26
N ALA A 87 -3.94 -12.70 -2.48
CA ALA A 87 -2.93 -13.31 -1.64
C ALA A 87 -1.60 -12.53 -1.69
N ALA A 88 -1.17 -12.11 -2.88
CA ALA A 88 0.01 -11.27 -3.03
C ALA A 88 -0.18 -9.88 -2.40
N TYR A 89 -1.36 -9.27 -2.56
CA TYR A 89 -1.66 -7.99 -1.91
C TYR A 89 -1.65 -8.09 -0.38
N ARG A 90 -2.30 -9.12 0.19
CA ARG A 90 -2.24 -9.42 1.62
C ARG A 90 -0.80 -9.59 2.10
N ASN A 91 0.01 -10.33 1.34
CA ASN A 91 1.42 -10.55 1.67
C ASN A 91 2.23 -9.25 1.67
N LEU A 92 1.97 -8.33 0.73
CA LEU A 92 2.56 -7.00 0.72
C LEU A 92 2.23 -6.24 2.01
N VAL A 93 0.96 -6.19 2.41
CA VAL A 93 0.51 -5.49 3.64
C VAL A 93 1.22 -6.05 4.87
N LEU A 94 1.29 -7.38 5.01
CA LEU A 94 2.01 -8.04 6.11
C LEU A 94 3.51 -7.73 6.10
N ARG A 95 4.13 -7.65 4.93
CA ARG A 95 5.55 -7.26 4.80
C ARG A 95 5.78 -5.82 5.22
N ILE A 96 4.87 -4.90 4.91
CA ILE A 96 4.96 -3.50 5.37
C ILE A 96 4.78 -3.40 6.88
N ALA A 97 3.82 -4.14 7.45
CA ALA A 97 3.68 -4.25 8.91
C ALA A 97 4.97 -4.75 9.55
N LYS A 98 5.57 -5.82 8.99
CA LYS A 98 6.83 -6.36 9.51
C LYS A 98 8.00 -5.39 9.35
N LEU A 99 8.07 -4.67 8.23
CA LEU A 99 9.08 -3.63 7.99
C LEU A 99 9.00 -2.54 9.06
N ALA A 100 7.79 -2.15 9.47
CA ALA A 100 7.59 -1.18 10.54
C ALA A 100 8.03 -1.69 11.93
N GLU A 101 7.98 -3.00 12.20
CA GLU A 101 8.59 -3.56 13.41
C GLU A 101 10.12 -3.49 13.36
N LEU A 102 10.70 -3.76 12.18
CA LEU A 102 12.15 -3.90 12.00
C LEU A 102 12.89 -2.56 11.85
N LEU A 103 12.20 -1.50 11.38
CA LEU A 103 12.80 -0.19 11.10
C LEU A 103 12.10 0.94 11.88
N PRO A 104 12.44 1.16 13.15
CA PRO A 104 11.88 2.25 13.97
C PRO A 104 12.03 3.65 13.36
N GLU A 105 13.03 3.86 12.50
CA GLU A 105 13.31 5.09 11.77
C GLU A 105 12.30 5.38 10.66
N LEU A 106 11.62 4.34 10.13
CA LEU A 106 10.61 4.51 9.08
C LEU A 106 9.39 5.24 9.67
N ALA A 107 9.29 6.55 9.44
CA ALA A 107 8.23 7.39 10.00
C ALA A 107 6.95 7.28 9.18
N GLU A 108 7.08 7.29 7.85
CA GLU A 108 5.97 7.19 6.91
C GLU A 108 6.41 6.38 5.69
N LEU A 109 5.46 5.63 5.11
CA LEU A 109 5.59 5.02 3.79
C LEU A 109 4.24 5.11 3.07
N ASP A 110 4.30 5.37 1.78
CA ASP A 110 3.16 5.58 0.90
C ASP A 110 3.46 4.86 -0.42
N LEU A 111 2.84 3.69 -0.61
CA LEU A 111 2.85 2.96 -1.86
C LEU A 111 1.56 3.25 -2.59
N ASN A 112 1.61 4.17 -3.56
CA ASN A 112 0.42 4.61 -4.29
C ASN A 112 0.79 5.10 -5.71
N PRO A 113 0.43 4.38 -6.79
CA PRO A 113 -0.43 3.20 -6.78
C PRO A 113 0.35 1.89 -6.58
N VAL A 114 -0.32 0.92 -5.96
CA VAL A 114 0.00 -0.51 -6.03
C VAL A 114 -0.92 -1.16 -7.06
N ARG A 115 -0.36 -1.71 -8.12
CA ARG A 115 -1.09 -2.52 -9.10
C ARG A 115 -1.29 -3.92 -8.54
N VAL A 116 -2.54 -4.37 -8.45
CA VAL A 116 -2.85 -5.77 -8.13
C VAL A 116 -3.18 -6.50 -9.42
N LEU A 117 -2.30 -7.42 -9.82
CA LEU A 117 -2.39 -8.13 -11.10
C LEU A 117 -3.37 -9.31 -10.97
N PRO A 118 -3.76 -9.96 -12.09
CA PRO A 118 -4.59 -11.16 -12.04
C PRO A 118 -3.99 -12.25 -11.13
N ALA A 119 -4.84 -13.11 -10.57
CA ALA A 119 -4.45 -14.16 -9.64
C ALA A 119 -3.25 -14.98 -10.17
N GLY A 120 -2.21 -15.12 -9.34
CA GLY A 120 -0.96 -15.80 -9.66
C GLY A 120 0.11 -14.91 -10.29
N GLN A 121 -0.18 -13.64 -10.56
CA GLN A 121 0.78 -12.68 -11.16
C GLN A 121 1.34 -11.67 -10.15
N GLY A 122 0.83 -11.63 -8.91
CA GLY A 122 1.38 -10.81 -7.85
C GLY A 122 0.91 -9.35 -7.83
N VAL A 123 1.75 -8.49 -7.24
CA VAL A 123 1.51 -7.06 -7.06
C VAL A 123 2.75 -6.26 -7.40
N VAL A 124 2.57 -5.02 -7.87
CA VAL A 124 3.67 -4.10 -8.18
C VAL A 124 3.39 -2.71 -7.61
N ALA A 125 4.25 -2.22 -6.73
CA ALA A 125 4.24 -0.82 -6.33
C ALA A 125 4.85 0.02 -7.47
N VAL A 126 4.06 0.88 -8.08
CA VAL A 126 4.48 1.72 -9.22
C VAL A 126 5.19 2.98 -8.73
N ASP A 127 4.74 3.51 -7.60
CA ASP A 127 5.39 4.61 -6.90
C ASP A 127 5.54 4.29 -5.41
N ALA A 128 6.56 4.87 -4.81
CA ALA A 128 6.88 4.71 -3.40
C ALA A 128 7.48 6.00 -2.85
N ARG A 129 6.82 6.59 -1.86
CA ARG A 129 7.37 7.68 -1.05
C ARG A 129 7.58 7.18 0.37
N LEU A 130 8.73 7.49 0.95
CA LEU A 130 9.02 7.16 2.34
C LEU A 130 9.67 8.34 3.05
N ARG A 131 9.40 8.46 4.35
CA ARG A 131 10.04 9.42 5.23
C ARG A 131 10.70 8.66 6.36
N VAL A 132 12.00 8.90 6.54
CA VAL A 132 12.76 8.40 7.68
C VAL A 132 12.97 9.51 8.70
N ARG A 133 13.00 9.17 9.99
CA ARG A 133 13.35 10.08 11.07
C ARG A 133 14.38 9.42 11.99
N PRO A 134 15.29 10.19 12.59
CA PRO A 134 16.15 9.67 13.64
C PRO A 134 15.31 9.12 14.80
N VAL A 135 15.72 7.97 15.33
CA VAL A 135 15.16 7.43 16.56
C VAL A 135 16.10 7.85 17.68
N VAL A 136 15.63 8.70 18.59
CA VAL A 136 16.40 9.06 19.77
C VAL A 136 16.30 7.89 20.75
N THR A 137 17.27 7.00 20.72
CA THR A 137 17.44 5.98 21.75
C THR A 137 17.84 6.70 23.04
N ARG A 138 17.03 6.56 24.09
CA ARG A 138 17.40 7.00 25.45
C ARG A 138 18.37 6.02 26.08
#